data_AF-A0AAV4IV40-F1
#
_entry.id   AF-A0AAV4IV40-F1
#
_cell.length_a   1.000
_cell.length_b   1.000
_cell.length_c   1.000
_cell.angle_alpha   90.00
_cell.angle_beta   90.00
_cell.angle_gamma   90.00
#
_symmetry.space_group_name_H-M   'P 1'
#
loop_
_entity.id
_entity.type
_entity.pdbx_description
1 polymer ?
#
loop_
_entity_poly.entity_id
_entity_poly.type
_entity_poly.pdbx_seq_one_letter_code
_entity_poly.pdbx_strand_id
1 'polypeptide(L)'
;MDERRKAKGNKEEYKLQHKKVQEECNRAKENWINNKCKDIDLHKKLDPKTMYKNIEEITGKKACSSTGCLKAKNGDIIKDKERILERWAEYIEKLFNDNRKEYDVMKRNFAGPPILKDEVRAAIRKMKSGKATGPDKISVELIEALED
;
A
#
# COMPACT_ATOMS: atom_id res chain seq x y z
N MET A 1 18.99 -17.12 -32.54
CA MET A 1 19.63 -16.60 -31.29
C MET A 1 21.14 -16.81 -31.30
N ASP A 2 21.63 -17.96 -31.76
CA ASP A 2 23.07 -18.25 -31.78
C ASP A 2 23.87 -17.39 -32.77
N GLU A 3 23.29 -17.00 -33.89
CA GLU A 3 23.92 -16.10 -34.85
C GLU A 3 24.23 -14.71 -34.27
N ARG A 4 23.30 -14.15 -33.46
CA ARG A 4 23.52 -12.87 -32.76
C ARG A 4 24.66 -12.96 -31.74
N ARG A 5 24.85 -14.13 -31.10
CA ARG A 5 25.94 -14.36 -30.14
C ARG A 5 27.29 -14.50 -30.86
N LYS A 6 27.31 -15.14 -32.02
CA LYS A 6 28.49 -15.29 -32.88
C LYS A 6 28.94 -13.97 -33.51
N ALA A 7 28.00 -13.10 -33.90
CA ALA A 7 28.28 -11.81 -34.52
C ALA A 7 28.78 -10.71 -33.55
N LYS A 8 29.03 -11.01 -32.26
CA LYS A 8 29.38 -10.02 -31.24
C LYS A 8 30.68 -9.24 -31.56
N GLY A 9 31.57 -9.80 -32.37
CA GLY A 9 32.80 -9.15 -32.84
C GLY A 9 32.64 -8.23 -34.06
N ASN A 10 31.53 -8.33 -34.81
CA ASN A 10 31.27 -7.52 -36.00
C ASN A 10 30.01 -6.65 -35.80
N LYS A 11 30.22 -5.33 -35.66
CA LYS A 11 29.17 -4.38 -35.28
C LYS A 11 27.99 -4.33 -36.27
N GLU A 12 28.26 -4.43 -37.57
CA GLU A 12 27.22 -4.34 -38.61
C GLU A 12 26.40 -5.63 -38.71
N GLU A 13 27.06 -6.78 -38.65
CA GLU A 13 26.40 -8.09 -38.65
C GLU A 13 25.56 -8.31 -37.38
N TYR A 14 26.06 -7.86 -36.23
CA TYR A 14 25.30 -7.87 -34.97
C TYR A 14 24.01 -7.05 -35.08
N LYS A 15 24.08 -5.82 -35.63
CA LYS A 15 22.91 -4.96 -35.80
C LYS A 15 21.85 -5.61 -36.70
N LEU A 16 22.27 -6.20 -37.82
CA LEU A 16 21.36 -6.88 -38.75
C LEU A 16 20.65 -8.05 -38.04
N GLN A 17 21.40 -8.87 -37.32
CA GLN A 17 20.84 -10.01 -36.60
C GLN A 17 19.96 -9.58 -35.42
N HIS A 18 20.32 -8.49 -34.73
CA HIS A 18 19.48 -7.91 -33.70
C HIS A 18 18.16 -7.39 -34.26
N LYS A 19 18.18 -6.70 -35.41
CA LYS A 19 17.00 -6.20 -36.10
C LYS A 19 16.06 -7.36 -36.49
N LYS A 20 16.59 -8.42 -37.11
CA LYS A 20 15.80 -9.63 -37.44
C LYS A 20 15.13 -10.24 -36.22
N VAL A 21 15.86 -10.38 -35.11
CA VAL A 21 15.29 -10.89 -33.85
C VAL A 21 14.18 -9.97 -33.34
N GLN A 22 14.38 -8.65 -33.39
CA GLN A 22 13.39 -7.69 -32.96
C GLN A 22 12.13 -7.72 -33.84
N GLU A 23 12.29 -7.84 -35.15
CA GLU A 23 11.19 -7.99 -36.11
C GLU A 23 10.39 -9.27 -35.83
N GLU A 24 11.04 -10.41 -35.59
CA GLU A 24 10.34 -11.64 -35.21
C GLU A 24 9.63 -11.52 -33.86
N CYS A 25 10.26 -10.89 -32.86
CA CYS A 25 9.60 -10.63 -31.58
C CYS A 25 8.37 -9.73 -31.75
N ASN A 26 8.46 -8.69 -32.59
CA ASN A 26 7.34 -7.80 -32.87
C ASN A 26 6.21 -8.53 -33.60
N ARG A 27 6.54 -9.35 -34.61
CA ARG A 27 5.58 -10.18 -35.36
C ARG A 27 4.86 -11.17 -34.45
N ALA A 28 5.59 -11.85 -33.58
CA ALA A 28 5.01 -12.77 -32.60
C ALA A 28 4.08 -12.06 -31.62
N LYS A 29 4.48 -10.87 -31.14
CA LYS A 29 3.65 -10.02 -30.29
C LYS A 29 2.38 -9.58 -31.00
N GLU A 30 2.47 -9.10 -32.23
CA GLU A 30 1.30 -8.68 -33.03
C GLU A 30 0.35 -9.86 -33.29
N ASN A 31 0.88 -11.02 -33.66
CA ASN A 31 0.09 -12.24 -33.85
C ASN A 31 -0.67 -12.63 -32.58
N TRP A 32 0.00 -12.56 -31.41
CA TRP A 32 -0.64 -12.84 -30.13
C TRP A 32 -1.76 -11.83 -29.81
N ILE A 33 -1.52 -10.53 -29.99
CA ILE A 33 -2.54 -9.48 -29.78
C ILE A 33 -3.73 -9.70 -30.73
N ASN A 34 -3.46 -9.94 -32.01
CA ASN A 34 -4.50 -10.16 -33.02
C ASN A 34 -5.37 -11.38 -32.70
N ASN A 35 -4.76 -12.48 -32.25
CA ASN A 35 -5.51 -13.66 -31.83
C ASN A 35 -6.39 -13.36 -30.61
N LYS A 36 -5.85 -12.64 -29.62
CA LYS A 36 -6.63 -12.22 -28.45
C LYS A 36 -7.79 -11.28 -28.81
N CYS A 37 -7.63 -10.38 -29.78
CA CYS A 37 -8.72 -9.55 -30.29
C CYS A 37 -9.82 -10.40 -30.94
N LYS A 38 -9.46 -11.42 -31.74
CA LYS A 38 -10.43 -12.36 -32.32
C LYS A 38 -11.20 -13.13 -31.25
N ASP A 39 -10.53 -13.56 -30.19
CA ASP A 39 -11.17 -14.25 -29.05
C ASP A 39 -12.17 -13.31 -28.34
N ILE A 40 -11.82 -12.03 -28.16
CA ILE A 40 -12.72 -11.01 -27.58
C ILE A 40 -13.97 -10.83 -28.45
N ASP A 41 -13.80 -10.72 -29.77
CA ASP A 41 -14.93 -10.57 -30.70
C ASP A 41 -15.86 -11.80 -30.68
N LEU A 42 -15.31 -13.00 -30.53
CA LEU A 42 -16.08 -14.24 -30.39
C LEU A 42 -16.88 -14.27 -29.08
N HIS A 43 -16.26 -13.91 -27.96
CA HIS A 43 -16.89 -13.95 -26.64
C HIS A 43 -17.86 -12.80 -26.37
N LYS A 44 -17.91 -11.77 -27.23
CA LYS A 44 -18.74 -10.56 -27.08
C LYS A 44 -20.22 -10.83 -26.82
N LYS A 45 -20.78 -11.93 -27.34
CA LYS A 45 -22.22 -12.26 -27.20
C LYS A 45 -22.50 -13.43 -26.25
N LEU A 46 -21.52 -14.32 -26.02
CA LEU A 46 -21.74 -15.60 -25.34
C LEU A 46 -21.25 -15.59 -23.88
N ASP A 47 -20.15 -14.89 -23.61
CA ASP A 47 -19.57 -14.85 -22.27
C ASP A 47 -18.90 -13.48 -22.00
N PRO A 48 -19.67 -12.50 -21.49
CA PRO A 48 -19.15 -11.19 -21.13
C PRO A 48 -18.01 -11.28 -20.11
N LYS A 49 -18.01 -12.27 -19.21
CA LYS A 49 -16.98 -12.41 -18.17
C LYS A 49 -15.63 -12.76 -18.78
N THR A 50 -15.59 -13.70 -19.72
CA THR A 50 -14.36 -14.06 -20.44
C THR A 50 -13.90 -12.93 -21.36
N MET A 51 -14.82 -12.19 -21.98
CA MET A 51 -14.50 -10.98 -22.73
C MET A 51 -13.77 -9.95 -21.85
N TYR A 52 -14.32 -9.60 -20.68
CA TYR A 52 -13.68 -8.63 -19.77
C TYR A 52 -12.32 -9.12 -19.25
N LYS A 53 -12.15 -10.41 -18.96
CA LYS A 53 -10.85 -10.99 -18.58
C LYS A 53 -9.80 -10.85 -19.68
N ASN A 54 -10.16 -11.15 -20.92
CA ASN A 54 -9.25 -10.99 -22.06
C ASN A 54 -8.89 -9.51 -22.30
N ILE A 55 -9.85 -8.59 -22.14
CA ILE A 55 -9.60 -7.15 -22.21
C ILE A 55 -8.64 -6.73 -21.09
N GLU A 56 -8.85 -7.18 -19.86
CA GLU A 56 -7.97 -6.90 -18.73
C GLU A 56 -6.57 -7.51 -18.92
N GLU A 57 -6.42 -8.66 -19.59
CA GLU A 57 -5.10 -9.22 -19.86
C GLU A 57 -4.28 -8.39 -20.86
N ILE A 58 -4.94 -7.80 -21.86
CA ILE A 58 -4.30 -6.94 -22.88
C ILE A 58 -4.05 -5.53 -22.34
N THR A 59 -5.05 -4.95 -21.66
CA THR A 59 -5.08 -3.54 -21.23
C THR A 59 -4.70 -3.34 -19.77
N GLY A 60 -4.59 -4.44 -19.02
CA GLY A 60 -4.40 -4.45 -17.58
C GLY A 60 -3.28 -3.52 -17.18
N LYS A 61 -3.53 -2.76 -16.13
CA LYS A 61 -2.55 -1.86 -15.54
C LYS A 61 -1.37 -2.72 -15.13
N LYS A 62 -0.33 -2.75 -15.97
CA LYS A 62 0.96 -3.28 -15.56
C LYS A 62 1.37 -2.42 -14.38
N ALA A 63 1.29 -2.98 -13.18
CA ALA A 63 1.92 -2.38 -12.03
C ALA A 63 3.35 -2.02 -12.46
N CYS A 64 3.81 -0.84 -12.10
CA CYS A 64 5.19 -0.45 -12.26
C CYS A 64 6.05 -1.52 -11.55
N SER A 65 6.47 -2.53 -12.32
CA SER A 65 7.17 -3.71 -11.81
C SER A 65 8.68 -3.47 -11.76
N SER A 66 9.17 -2.37 -12.34
CA SER A 66 10.55 -1.95 -12.11
C SER A 66 10.62 -1.20 -10.79
N THR A 67 11.34 -1.78 -9.83
CA THR A 67 11.84 -1.10 -8.65
C THR A 67 12.42 0.25 -9.07
N GLY A 68 11.76 1.35 -8.72
CA GLY A 68 12.18 2.70 -9.11
C GLY A 68 11.36 3.40 -10.21
N CYS A 69 10.11 3.00 -10.47
CA CYS A 69 9.15 3.92 -11.09
C CYS A 69 8.03 4.36 -10.14
N LEU A 70 7.52 5.57 -10.37
CA LEU A 70 6.41 6.15 -9.62
C LEU A 70 5.36 6.69 -10.59
N LYS A 71 4.08 6.64 -10.22
CA LYS A 71 3.01 7.20 -11.06
C LYS A 71 2.84 8.69 -10.78
N ALA A 72 2.95 9.50 -11.83
CA ALA A 72 2.65 10.91 -11.79
C ALA A 72 1.15 11.16 -11.57
N LYS A 73 0.80 12.39 -11.20
CA LYS A 73 -0.60 12.79 -10.92
C LYS A 73 -1.50 12.69 -12.14
N ASN A 74 -0.96 12.96 -13.33
CA ASN A 74 -1.64 12.86 -14.62
C ASN A 74 -1.74 11.40 -15.14
N GLY A 75 -1.12 10.45 -14.43
CA GLY A 75 -1.17 9.04 -14.75
C GLY A 75 0.05 8.48 -15.48
N ASP A 76 1.00 9.32 -15.84
CA ASP A 76 2.25 8.91 -16.48
C ASP A 76 3.19 8.15 -15.53
N ILE A 77 4.11 7.37 -16.10
CA ILE A 77 5.12 6.63 -15.33
C ILE A 77 6.42 7.44 -15.29
N ILE A 78 6.77 7.92 -14.10
CA ILE A 78 8.05 8.56 -13.80
C ILE A 78 9.10 7.47 -13.53
N LYS A 79 10.22 7.53 -14.24
CA LYS A 79 11.38 6.64 -14.05
C LYS A 79 12.63 7.38 -13.56
N ASP A 80 12.57 8.71 -13.58
CA ASP A 80 13.65 9.59 -13.16
C ASP A 80 13.64 9.71 -11.63
N LYS A 81 14.81 9.54 -10.99
CA LYS A 81 14.95 9.58 -9.54
C LYS A 81 14.61 10.94 -8.95
N GLU A 82 15.03 12.04 -9.57
CA GLU A 82 14.79 13.39 -9.08
C GLU A 82 13.29 13.71 -9.11
N ARG A 83 12.64 13.41 -10.23
CA ARG A 83 11.19 13.59 -10.40
C ARG A 83 10.37 12.67 -9.50
N ILE A 84 10.89 11.50 -9.14
CA ILE A 84 10.27 10.61 -8.15
C ILE A 84 10.28 11.26 -6.77
N LEU A 85 11.41 11.85 -6.36
CA LEU A 85 11.53 12.54 -5.08
C LEU A 85 10.61 13.76 -5.01
N GLU A 86 10.57 14.58 -6.08
CA GLU A 86 9.64 15.71 -6.18
C GLU A 86 8.19 15.27 -6.02
N ARG A 87 7.80 14.19 -6.69
CA ARG A 87 6.43 13.68 -6.63
C ARG A 87 6.08 13.09 -5.25
N TRP A 88 7.05 12.49 -4.56
CA TRP A 88 6.92 12.07 -3.17
C TRP A 88 6.74 13.27 -2.23
N ALA A 89 7.54 14.33 -2.41
CA ALA A 89 7.40 15.55 -1.64
C ALA A 89 6.01 16.19 -1.84
N GLU A 90 5.55 16.36 -3.10
CA GLU A 90 4.21 16.87 -3.42
C GLU A 90 3.11 16.03 -2.75
N TYR A 91 3.28 14.70 -2.74
CA TYR A 91 2.30 13.80 -2.13
C TYR A 91 2.21 14.00 -0.61
N ILE A 92 3.35 14.01 0.07
CA ILE A 92 3.44 14.14 1.53
C ILE A 92 2.92 15.50 1.95
N GLU A 93 3.35 16.57 1.28
CA GLU A 93 2.88 17.93 1.55
C GLU A 93 1.36 17.98 1.43
N LYS A 94 0.77 17.48 0.34
CA LYS A 94 -0.69 17.46 0.19
C LYS A 94 -1.40 16.61 1.24
N LEU A 95 -0.81 15.48 1.65
CA LEU A 95 -1.41 14.57 2.62
C LEU A 95 -1.44 15.16 4.03
N PHE A 96 -0.38 15.88 4.41
CA PHE A 96 -0.21 16.45 5.74
C PHE A 96 -0.48 17.96 5.81
N ASN A 97 -0.84 18.59 4.70
CA ASN A 97 -1.29 19.97 4.71
C ASN A 97 -2.67 20.05 5.39
N ASP A 98 -2.62 20.19 6.70
CA ASP A 98 -3.78 20.28 7.56
C ASP A 98 -4.23 21.75 7.67
N ASN A 99 -5.23 22.11 6.87
CA ASN A 99 -5.86 23.42 6.91
C ASN A 99 -6.95 23.54 8.00
N ARG A 100 -7.05 22.57 8.92
CA ARG A 100 -7.96 22.71 10.07
C ARG A 100 -7.49 23.89 10.91
N LYS A 101 -8.43 24.76 11.30
CA LYS A 101 -8.15 25.78 12.32
C LYS A 101 -7.60 25.05 13.53
N GLU A 102 -6.48 25.51 14.07
CA GLU A 102 -6.06 25.11 15.40
C GLU A 102 -7.25 25.36 16.31
N TYR A 103 -7.90 24.29 16.76
CA TYR A 103 -8.90 24.43 17.80
C TYR A 103 -8.12 24.94 18.99
N ASP A 104 -8.49 26.14 19.46
CA ASP A 104 -8.05 26.65 20.75
C ASP A 104 -8.22 25.49 21.72
N VAL A 105 -7.10 24.96 22.22
CA VAL A 105 -7.06 23.70 22.96
C VAL A 105 -8.06 23.92 24.07
N MET A 106 -9.27 23.33 23.95
CA MET A 106 -10.30 23.50 24.95
C MET A 106 -9.58 23.23 26.25
N LYS A 107 -9.47 24.26 27.11
CA LYS A 107 -8.92 24.11 28.45
C LYS A 107 -9.76 23.03 29.06
N ARG A 108 -9.28 21.78 28.98
CA ARG A 108 -9.95 20.65 29.58
C ARG A 108 -9.84 20.97 31.05
N ASN A 109 -10.96 21.37 31.64
CA ASN A 109 -11.08 21.43 33.07
C ASN A 109 -10.88 19.99 33.55
N PHE A 110 -9.64 19.64 33.87
CA PHE A 110 -9.28 18.36 34.50
C PHE A 110 -9.88 18.25 35.90
N ALA A 111 -10.45 19.35 36.40
CA ALA A 111 -11.35 19.36 37.56
C ALA A 111 -12.67 18.69 37.18
N GLY A 112 -12.69 17.35 37.27
CA GLY A 112 -13.92 16.59 37.42
C GLY A 112 -14.56 16.84 38.80
N PRO A 113 -15.75 16.29 39.06
CA PRO A 113 -16.32 16.30 40.41
C PRO A 113 -15.33 15.66 41.41
N PRO A 114 -15.37 16.07 42.69
CA PRO A 114 -14.55 15.44 43.71
C PRO A 114 -14.90 13.95 43.82
N ILE A 115 -13.90 13.12 44.11
CA ILE A 115 -14.10 11.67 44.28
C ILE A 115 -14.99 11.43 45.51
N LEU A 116 -16.06 10.64 45.35
CA LEU A 116 -16.94 10.28 46.46
C LEU A 116 -16.38 9.07 47.23
N LYS A 117 -16.61 9.04 48.54
CA LYS A 117 -16.25 7.88 49.38
C LYS A 117 -16.88 6.58 48.88
N ASP A 118 -18.09 6.65 48.34
CA ASP A 118 -18.79 5.47 47.82
C ASP A 118 -18.14 4.91 46.55
N GLU A 119 -17.54 5.76 45.72
CA GLU A 119 -16.77 5.31 44.55
C GLU A 119 -15.51 4.55 44.98
N VAL A 120 -14.85 5.02 46.03
CA VAL A 120 -13.66 4.36 46.60
C VAL A 120 -14.03 3.02 47.20
N ARG A 121 -15.10 2.95 48.01
CA ARG A 121 -15.61 1.68 48.57
C ARG A 121 -16.00 0.69 47.48
N ALA A 122 -16.67 1.16 46.43
CA ALA A 122 -17.05 0.32 45.30
C ALA A 122 -15.83 -0.23 44.55
N ALA A 123 -14.77 0.58 44.41
CA ALA A 123 -13.51 0.17 43.82
C ALA A 123 -12.83 -0.92 44.67
N ILE A 124 -12.72 -0.72 45.98
CA ILE A 124 -12.13 -1.69 46.92
C ILE A 124 -12.88 -3.03 46.86
N ARG A 125 -14.21 -3.01 46.94
CA ARG A 125 -15.05 -4.24 46.84
C ARG A 125 -14.90 -5.00 45.51
N LYS A 126 -14.51 -4.31 44.44
CA LYS A 126 -14.29 -4.92 43.12
C LYS A 126 -12.91 -5.56 42.98
N MET A 127 -11.95 -5.23 43.86
CA MET A 127 -10.62 -5.81 43.84
C MET A 127 -10.66 -7.27 44.28
N LYS A 128 -9.71 -8.08 43.79
CA LYS A 128 -9.62 -9.51 44.16
C LYS A 128 -8.74 -9.67 45.38
N SER A 129 -9.23 -10.37 46.39
CA SER A 129 -8.45 -10.83 47.55
C SER A 129 -7.43 -11.90 47.15
N GLY A 130 -6.39 -12.10 47.96
CA GLY A 130 -5.32 -13.08 47.78
C GLY A 130 -4.30 -12.71 46.71
N LYS A 131 -4.17 -11.42 46.36
CA LYS A 131 -3.16 -10.95 45.41
C LYS A 131 -1.86 -10.59 46.11
N ALA A 132 -0.74 -10.83 45.41
CA ALA A 132 0.57 -10.42 45.89
C ALA A 132 0.62 -8.90 46.07
N THR A 133 1.18 -8.46 47.19
CA THR A 133 1.30 -7.04 47.53
C THR A 133 2.37 -6.35 46.69
N GLY A 134 2.21 -5.03 46.52
CA GLY A 134 3.20 -4.20 45.86
C GLY A 134 4.42 -3.93 46.76
N PRO A 135 5.34 -3.06 46.31
CA PRO A 135 6.50 -2.64 47.10
C PRO A 135 6.15 -2.01 48.45
N ASP A 136 4.94 -1.47 48.56
CA ASP A 136 4.34 -0.89 49.77
C ASP A 136 3.89 -1.95 50.80
N LYS A 137 3.81 -3.23 50.40
CA LYS A 137 3.37 -4.36 51.23
C LYS A 137 1.94 -4.22 51.80
N ILE A 138 1.10 -3.39 51.19
CA ILE A 138 -0.30 -3.19 51.60
C ILE A 138 -1.17 -4.13 50.77
N SER A 139 -2.02 -4.92 51.45
CA SER A 139 -2.96 -5.82 50.79
C SER A 139 -4.38 -5.23 50.78
N VAL A 140 -5.23 -5.71 49.87
CA VAL A 140 -6.63 -5.25 49.76
C VAL A 140 -7.41 -5.59 51.03
N GLU A 141 -7.12 -6.73 51.64
CA GLU A 141 -7.74 -7.20 52.88
C GLU A 141 -7.39 -6.29 54.07
N LEU A 142 -6.18 -5.73 54.08
CA LEU A 142 -5.78 -4.76 55.11
C LEU A 142 -6.57 -3.46 54.95
N ILE A 143 -6.82 -3.02 53.72
CA ILE A 143 -7.61 -1.82 53.44
C ILE A 143 -9.08 -2.05 53.82
N GLU A 144 -9.63 -3.21 53.46
CA GLU A 144 -11.01 -3.61 53.81
C GLU A 144 -11.21 -3.71 55.33
N ALA A 145 -10.21 -4.22 56.08
CA ALA A 145 -10.27 -4.29 57.55
C ALA A 145 -10.18 -2.92 58.25
N LEU A 146 -9.74 -1.87 57.54
CA LEU A 146 -9.67 -0.50 58.05
C LEU A 146 -10.91 0.33 57.69
N GLU A 147 -11.78 -0.17 56.80
CA GLU A 147 -13.09 0.41 56.54
C GLU A 147 -14.10 -0.17 57.55
N ASP A 148 -14.40 0.58 58.61
CA ASP A 148 -15.59 0.34 59.48
C ASP A 148 -16.90 0.50 58.70
#